data_AF-A0AAW4QCN4-F1
#
_entry.id   AF-A0AAW4QCN4-F1
#
_cell.length_a   1.000
_cell.length_b   1.000
_cell.length_c   1.000
_cell.angle_alpha   90.00
_cell.angle_beta   90.00
_cell.angle_gamma   90.00
#
_symmetry.space_group_name_H-M   'P 1'
#
loop_
_entity.id
_entity.type
_entity.pdbx_description
1 polymer ?
#
loop_
_entity_poly.entity_id
_entity_poly.type
_entity_poly.pdbx_seq_one_letter_code
_entity_poly.pdbx_strand_id
1 'polypeptide(L)'
;MGAELIPGVTAGHALLFVAIGLVFRFLRRVPMIYVVARLPGTFAHELLHYLVGWLLGAKPVSLSIRPYRTVAGRLIYGRVEFARLRWWNEVPVGLAPLLLIPLAAWLFLLSCLAPPSALISPLLMILAWQCLLSCMPSLRDWFHIVSGSVVIAIVTVLFLIVLELMGVPHV
;
A
#
# COMPACT_ATOMS: atom_id res chain seq x y z
N MET A 1 -6.11 -35.89 5.00
CA MET A 1 -5.43 -34.64 5.37
C MET A 1 -4.61 -34.22 4.15
N GLY A 2 -4.93 -33.10 3.52
CA GLY A 2 -4.20 -32.65 2.32
C GLY A 2 -2.76 -32.29 2.67
N ALA A 3 -1.83 -32.44 1.72
CA ALA A 3 -0.44 -32.04 1.94
C ALA A 3 -0.38 -30.55 2.33
N GLU A 4 0.15 -30.28 3.52
CA GLU A 4 0.50 -28.93 3.96
C GLU A 4 1.80 -28.50 3.27
N LEU A 5 1.81 -27.30 2.70
CA LEU A 5 2.98 -26.69 2.06
C LEU A 5 3.87 -26.02 3.11
N ILE A 6 3.23 -25.30 4.05
CA ILE A 6 3.77 -24.72 5.27
C ILE A 6 2.71 -24.88 6.37
N PRO A 7 3.06 -24.75 7.67
CA PRO A 7 2.11 -24.98 8.75
C PRO A 7 0.79 -24.21 8.56
N GLY A 8 -0.32 -24.94 8.48
CA GLY A 8 -1.66 -24.37 8.29
C GLY A 8 -2.03 -23.98 6.85
N VAL A 9 -1.12 -24.03 5.88
CA VAL A 9 -1.40 -23.72 4.47
C VAL A 9 -1.37 -24.99 3.65
N THR A 10 -2.55 -25.42 3.21
CA THR A 10 -2.70 -26.59 2.32
C THR A 10 -2.56 -26.22 0.85
N ALA A 11 -2.30 -27.20 -0.02
CA ALA A 11 -2.33 -27.01 -1.47
C ALA A 11 -3.66 -26.39 -1.98
N GLY A 12 -4.79 -26.69 -1.32
CA GLY A 12 -6.09 -26.10 -1.65
C GLY A 12 -6.13 -24.59 -1.44
N HIS A 13 -5.50 -24.07 -0.38
CA HIS A 13 -5.40 -22.62 -0.15
C HIS A 13 -4.55 -21.94 -1.21
N ALA A 14 -3.42 -22.53 -1.58
CA ALA A 14 -2.55 -22.01 -2.62
C ALA A 14 -3.27 -21.96 -3.98
N LEU A 15 -3.96 -23.04 -4.36
CA LEU A 15 -4.75 -23.09 -5.59
C LEU A 15 -5.87 -22.06 -5.59
N LEU A 16 -6.60 -21.90 -4.47
CA LEU A 16 -7.65 -20.91 -4.33
C LEU A 16 -7.11 -19.49 -4.46
N PHE A 17 -5.99 -19.19 -3.81
CA PHE A 17 -5.35 -17.88 -3.89
C PHE A 17 -4.89 -17.54 -5.31
N VAL A 18 -4.29 -18.50 -6.01
CA VAL A 18 -3.91 -18.35 -7.42
C VAL A 18 -5.16 -18.16 -8.30
N ALA A 19 -6.21 -18.94 -8.10
CA ALA A 19 -7.46 -18.83 -8.85
C ALA A 19 -8.09 -17.43 -8.70
N ILE A 20 -8.14 -16.88 -7.49
CA ILE A 20 -8.63 -15.51 -7.23
C ILE A 20 -7.76 -14.48 -7.96
N GLY A 21 -6.43 -14.64 -7.94
CA GLY A 21 -5.51 -13.78 -8.68
C GLY A 21 -5.78 -13.80 -10.19
N LEU A 22 -6.04 -14.98 -10.76
CA LEU A 22 -6.43 -15.14 -12.15
C LEU A 22 -7.78 -14.49 -12.46
N VAL A 23 -8.75 -14.56 -11.54
CA VAL A 23 -10.02 -13.84 -11.65
C VAL A 23 -9.78 -12.34 -11.72
N PHE A 24 -9.00 -11.75 -10.80
CA PHE A 24 -8.65 -10.33 -10.88
C PHE A 24 -7.93 -9.97 -12.18
N ARG A 25 -7.04 -10.85 -12.68
CA ARG A 25 -6.34 -10.68 -13.96
C ARG A 25 -7.29 -10.71 -15.16
N PHE A 26 -8.37 -11.48 -15.09
CA PHE A 26 -9.43 -11.50 -16.10
C PHE A 26 -10.35 -10.29 -15.97
N LEU A 27 -10.75 -9.91 -14.75
CA LEU A 27 -11.57 -8.72 -14.49
C LEU A 27 -10.97 -7.44 -15.06
N ARG A 28 -9.63 -7.34 -15.17
CA ARG A 28 -8.95 -6.23 -15.87
C ARG A 28 -9.44 -6.00 -17.31
N ARG A 29 -10.03 -7.00 -17.96
CA ARG A 29 -10.63 -6.89 -19.30
C ARG A 29 -12.01 -6.21 -19.29
N VAL A 30 -12.64 -6.07 -18.13
CA VAL A 30 -13.93 -5.41 -17.91
C VAL A 30 -13.72 -4.24 -16.93
N PRO A 31 -13.28 -3.06 -17.42
CA PRO A 31 -12.75 -1.99 -16.55
C PRO A 31 -13.71 -1.53 -15.46
N MET A 32 -15.01 -1.47 -15.74
CA MET A 32 -16.03 -1.02 -14.78
C MET A 32 -16.12 -1.95 -13.57
N ILE A 33 -16.20 -3.27 -13.80
CA ILE A 33 -16.23 -4.28 -12.72
C ILE A 33 -14.89 -4.28 -11.98
N TYR A 34 -13.77 -4.17 -12.70
CA TYR A 34 -12.45 -4.13 -12.08
C TYR A 34 -12.26 -2.94 -11.13
N VAL A 35 -12.77 -1.75 -11.49
CA VAL A 35 -12.73 -0.57 -10.61
C VAL A 35 -13.50 -0.85 -9.33
N VAL A 36 -14.73 -1.36 -9.44
CA VAL A 36 -15.58 -1.68 -8.28
C VAL A 36 -14.93 -2.73 -7.39
N ALA A 37 -14.42 -3.82 -7.98
CA ALA A 37 -13.76 -4.91 -7.28
C ALA A 37 -12.46 -4.49 -6.58
N ARG A 38 -11.90 -3.32 -6.91
CA ARG A 38 -10.70 -2.76 -6.27
C ARG A 38 -10.99 -1.68 -5.24
N LEU A 39 -12.24 -1.21 -5.11
CA LEU A 39 -12.58 -0.10 -4.22
C LEU A 39 -12.14 -0.32 -2.77
N PRO A 40 -12.33 -1.50 -2.15
CA PRO A 40 -11.83 -1.73 -0.79
C PRO A 40 -10.30 -1.58 -0.67
N GLY A 41 -9.54 -2.09 -1.63
CA GLY A 41 -8.08 -1.92 -1.66
C GLY A 41 -7.66 -0.47 -1.87
N THR A 42 -8.34 0.26 -2.77
CA THR A 42 -8.13 1.71 -2.97
C THR A 42 -8.47 2.48 -1.70
N PHE A 43 -9.57 2.17 -1.03
CA PHE A 43 -9.94 2.81 0.23
C PHE A 43 -8.86 2.58 1.30
N ALA A 44 -8.37 1.34 1.44
CA ALA A 44 -7.29 1.03 2.38
C ALA A 44 -5.98 1.77 2.04
N HIS A 45 -5.65 1.92 0.75
CA HIS A 45 -4.50 2.70 0.28
C HIS A 45 -4.59 4.16 0.72
N GLU A 46 -5.70 4.83 0.40
CA GLU A 46 -5.91 6.24 0.78
C GLU A 46 -6.02 6.40 2.31
N LEU A 47 -6.62 5.43 2.99
CA LEU A 47 -6.70 5.44 4.45
C LEU A 47 -5.32 5.36 5.09
N LEU A 48 -4.38 4.57 4.54
CA LEU A 48 -3.01 4.52 5.04
C LEU A 48 -2.28 5.85 4.87
N HIS A 49 -2.40 6.49 3.70
CA HIS A 49 -1.91 7.85 3.49
C HIS A 49 -2.47 8.80 4.54
N TYR A 50 -3.77 8.77 4.77
CA TYR A 50 -4.45 9.60 5.76
C TYR A 50 -3.93 9.34 7.17
N LEU A 51 -3.88 8.09 7.62
CA LEU A 51 -3.49 7.71 8.98
C LEU A 51 -2.02 8.00 9.25
N VAL A 52 -1.11 7.62 8.35
CA VAL A 52 0.32 7.91 8.49
C VAL A 52 0.56 9.41 8.44
N GLY A 53 -0.10 10.12 7.54
CA GLY A 53 -0.01 11.57 7.47
C GLY A 53 -0.56 12.26 8.72
N TRP A 54 -1.66 11.78 9.29
CA TRP A 54 -2.17 12.28 10.57
C TRP A 54 -1.18 12.05 11.71
N LEU A 55 -0.64 10.83 11.83
CA LEU A 55 0.34 10.45 12.86
C LEU A 55 1.63 11.28 12.76
N LEU A 56 2.06 11.63 11.54
CA LEU A 56 3.27 12.41 11.28
C LEU A 56 3.00 13.91 11.07
N GLY A 57 1.83 14.40 11.48
CA GLY A 57 1.53 15.83 11.49
C GLY A 57 1.40 16.47 10.10
N ALA A 58 1.16 15.68 9.05
CA ALA A 58 0.93 16.15 7.68
C ALA A 58 -0.42 16.86 7.48
N LYS A 59 -1.31 16.81 8.47
CA LYS A 59 -2.65 17.43 8.48
C LYS A 59 -3.48 17.07 7.24
N PRO A 60 -3.95 15.82 7.13
CA PRO A 60 -4.86 15.45 6.04
C PRO A 60 -6.17 16.23 6.17
N VAL A 61 -6.64 16.83 5.07
CA VAL A 61 -7.84 17.67 5.02
C VAL A 61 -8.96 17.10 4.17
N SER A 62 -8.64 16.13 3.31
CA SER A 62 -9.62 15.48 2.43
C SER A 62 -9.19 14.04 2.13
N LEU A 63 -10.18 13.15 2.06
CA LEU A 63 -10.04 11.77 1.58
C LEU A 63 -11.18 11.52 0.59
N SER A 64 -10.84 11.12 -0.63
CA SER A 64 -11.82 10.80 -1.67
C SER A 64 -11.49 9.47 -2.32
N ILE A 65 -12.51 8.62 -2.48
CA ILE A 65 -12.44 7.32 -3.17
C ILE A 65 -13.28 7.30 -4.43
N ARG A 66 -13.70 8.47 -4.92
CA ARG A 66 -14.52 8.59 -6.12
C ARG A 66 -13.61 8.56 -7.35
N PRO A 67 -13.69 7.53 -8.20
CA PRO A 67 -12.85 7.48 -9.38
C PRO A 67 -13.26 8.57 -10.36
N TYR A 68 -12.29 9.26 -10.93
CA TYR A 68 -12.52 10.26 -11.97
C TYR A 68 -11.40 10.22 -13.00
N ARG A 69 -11.70 10.70 -14.22
CA ARG A 69 -10.70 10.84 -15.28
C ARG A 69 -10.16 12.26 -15.27
N THR A 70 -8.84 12.37 -15.36
CA THR A 70 -8.17 13.64 -15.62
C THR A 70 -8.43 14.11 -17.05
N VAL A 71 -8.16 15.40 -17.33
CA VAL A 71 -8.23 15.97 -18.69
C VAL A 71 -7.33 15.21 -19.68
N ALA A 72 -6.19 14.69 -19.20
CA ALA A 72 -5.28 13.84 -19.97
C ALA A 72 -5.74 12.37 -20.13
N GLY A 73 -6.96 12.03 -19.72
CA GLY A 73 -7.55 10.69 -19.87
C GLY A 73 -7.09 9.66 -18.83
N ARG A 74 -6.17 10.00 -17.91
CA ARG A 74 -5.73 9.10 -16.83
C ARG A 74 -6.84 8.93 -15.79
N LEU A 75 -7.16 7.67 -15.46
CA LEU A 75 -8.08 7.32 -14.38
C LEU A 75 -7.38 7.43 -13.02
N ILE A 76 -7.95 8.20 -12.11
CA ILE A 76 -7.54 8.30 -10.70
C ILE A 76 -8.60 7.58 -9.87
N TYR A 77 -8.16 6.70 -8.97
CA TYR A 77 -9.05 5.86 -8.15
C TYR A 77 -9.43 6.52 -6.82
N GLY A 78 -8.48 7.21 -6.19
CA GLY A 78 -8.65 7.91 -4.93
C GLY A 78 -7.61 9.02 -4.79
N ARG A 79 -7.77 9.84 -3.75
CA ARG A 79 -6.76 10.82 -3.34
C ARG A 79 -6.93 11.23 -1.87
N VAL A 80 -5.81 11.55 -1.24
CA VAL A 80 -5.74 12.31 0.02
C VAL A 80 -5.06 13.64 -0.22
N GLU A 81 -5.58 14.70 0.40
CA GLU A 81 -4.98 16.04 0.36
C GLU A 81 -4.45 16.41 1.75
N PHE A 82 -3.25 17.00 1.80
CA PHE A 82 -2.54 17.35 3.03
C PHE A 82 -2.30 18.86 3.09
N ALA A 83 -2.59 19.49 4.23
CA ALA A 83 -2.32 20.91 4.46
C ALA A 83 -0.91 21.19 5.00
N ARG A 84 -0.16 20.15 5.40
CA ARG A 84 1.16 20.30 6.02
C ARG A 84 2.12 19.17 5.61
N LEU A 85 2.23 18.90 4.33
CA LEU A 85 3.28 18.01 3.84
C LEU A 85 4.64 18.74 3.89
N ARG A 86 5.63 18.11 4.49
CA ARG A 86 6.99 18.62 4.72
C ARG A 86 8.00 17.55 4.31
N TRP A 87 9.22 17.96 3.99
CA TRP A 87 10.30 17.07 3.56
C TRP A 87 10.55 15.84 4.48
N TRP A 88 10.31 15.97 5.79
CA TRP A 88 10.53 14.88 6.74
C TRP A 88 9.34 13.93 6.90
N ASN A 89 8.10 14.37 6.65
CA ASN A 89 6.93 13.49 6.71
C ASN A 89 6.45 13.01 5.34
N GLU A 90 6.89 13.63 4.25
CA GLU A 90 6.46 13.24 2.91
C GLU A 90 6.98 11.86 2.47
N VAL A 91 8.17 11.46 2.93
CA VAL A 91 8.74 10.13 2.65
C VAL A 91 7.90 9.02 3.29
N PRO A 92 7.71 8.98 4.62
CA PRO A 92 6.90 7.94 5.24
C PRO A 92 5.43 7.99 4.82
N VAL A 93 4.87 9.16 4.52
CA VAL A 93 3.52 9.28 3.95
C VAL A 93 3.49 8.64 2.55
N GLY A 94 4.41 8.98 1.65
CA GLY A 94 4.46 8.40 0.31
C GLY A 94 4.64 6.87 0.31
N LEU A 95 5.35 6.32 1.30
CA LEU A 95 5.54 4.88 1.48
C LEU A 95 4.39 4.17 2.21
N ALA A 96 3.46 4.92 2.83
CA ALA A 96 2.38 4.35 3.66
C ALA A 96 1.61 3.22 2.98
N PRO A 97 1.27 3.26 1.67
CA PRO A 97 0.58 2.17 0.99
C PRO A 97 1.28 0.81 1.02
N LEU A 98 2.61 0.77 1.22
CA LEU A 98 3.35 -0.48 1.32
C LEU A 98 2.97 -1.29 2.56
N LEU A 99 2.37 -0.66 3.58
CA LEU A 99 1.78 -1.35 4.73
C LEU A 99 0.62 -2.29 4.35
N LEU A 100 0.08 -2.17 3.13
CA LEU A 100 -0.87 -3.16 2.59
C LEU A 100 -0.22 -4.53 2.33
N ILE A 101 1.10 -4.62 2.17
CA ILE A 101 1.81 -5.90 1.98
C ILE A 101 1.70 -6.78 3.24
N PRO A 102 2.15 -6.32 4.43
CA PRO A 102 1.98 -7.12 5.65
C PRO A 102 0.51 -7.36 5.99
N LEU A 103 -0.39 -6.40 5.71
CA LEU A 103 -1.83 -6.62 5.88
C LEU A 103 -2.37 -7.73 4.97
N ALA A 104 -1.95 -7.76 3.70
CA ALA A 104 -2.34 -8.82 2.77
C ALA A 104 -1.82 -10.19 3.22
N ALA A 105 -0.58 -10.26 3.68
CA ALA A 105 0.00 -11.50 4.23
C ALA A 105 -0.78 -11.96 5.45
N TRP A 106 -1.11 -11.05 6.37
CA TRP A 106 -1.94 -11.34 7.54
C TRP A 106 -3.33 -11.88 7.16
N LEU A 107 -4.02 -11.22 6.23
CA LEU A 107 -5.34 -11.65 5.73
C LEU A 107 -5.27 -13.04 5.07
N PHE A 108 -4.21 -13.31 4.30
CA PHE A 108 -3.98 -14.63 3.72
C PHE A 108 -3.77 -15.70 4.79
N LEU A 109 -2.92 -15.45 5.79
CA LEU A 109 -2.70 -16.41 6.88
C LEU A 109 -3.97 -16.63 7.71
N LEU A 110 -4.72 -15.55 7.99
CA LEU A 110 -6.01 -15.63 8.67
C LEU A 110 -7.03 -16.46 7.89
N SER A 111 -7.02 -16.36 6.55
CA SER A 111 -7.88 -17.17 5.67
C SER A 111 -7.59 -18.67 5.75
N CYS A 112 -6.37 -19.04 6.13
CA CYS A 112 -5.92 -20.42 6.24
C CYS A 112 -6.30 -21.07 7.59
N LEU A 113 -6.84 -20.30 8.55
CA LEU A 113 -7.41 -20.86 9.78
C LEU A 113 -8.73 -21.58 9.55
N ALA A 114 -9.36 -21.40 8.39
CA ALA A 114 -10.58 -22.07 7.97
C ALA A 114 -10.32 -22.93 6.72
N PRO A 115 -11.07 -24.02 6.50
CA PRO A 115 -10.95 -24.81 5.27
C PRO A 115 -11.17 -23.94 4.02
N PRO A 116 -10.51 -24.24 2.87
CA PRO A 116 -10.69 -23.46 1.64
C PRO A 116 -12.14 -23.37 1.13
N SER A 117 -12.97 -24.34 1.48
CA SER A 117 -14.39 -24.38 1.13
C SER A 117 -15.27 -23.51 2.03
N ALA A 118 -14.79 -23.11 3.21
CA ALA A 118 -15.52 -22.23 4.10
C ALA A 118 -15.54 -20.82 3.52
N LEU A 119 -16.72 -20.19 3.39
CA LEU A 119 -16.91 -18.89 2.72
C LEU A 119 -15.96 -17.79 3.21
N ILE A 120 -15.56 -17.81 4.48
CA ILE A 120 -14.63 -16.82 5.04
C ILE A 120 -13.24 -16.88 4.40
N SER A 121 -12.76 -18.05 3.98
CA SER A 121 -11.45 -18.23 3.38
C SER A 121 -11.30 -17.47 2.05
N PRO A 122 -12.14 -17.70 1.01
CA PRO A 122 -12.07 -16.93 -0.23
C PRO A 122 -12.35 -15.44 -0.02
N LEU A 123 -13.22 -15.05 0.92
CA LEU A 123 -13.46 -13.63 1.22
C LEU A 123 -12.20 -12.92 1.73
N LEU A 124 -11.49 -13.52 2.69
CA LEU A 124 -10.24 -12.98 3.21
C LEU A 124 -9.13 -12.98 2.14
N MET A 125 -9.06 -14.01 1.29
CA MET A 125 -8.13 -14.03 0.15
C MET A 125 -8.44 -12.97 -0.91
N ILE A 126 -9.72 -12.69 -1.16
CA ILE A 126 -10.16 -11.58 -2.02
C ILE A 126 -9.71 -10.24 -1.45
N LEU A 127 -9.82 -10.03 -0.12
CA LEU A 127 -9.32 -8.82 0.53
C LEU A 127 -7.78 -8.72 0.49
N ALA A 128 -7.09 -9.84 0.68
CA ALA A 128 -5.63 -9.91 0.55
C ALA A 128 -5.18 -9.50 -0.86
N TRP A 129 -5.83 -10.01 -1.91
CA TRP A 129 -5.55 -9.60 -3.29
C TRP A 129 -5.83 -8.13 -3.55
N GLN A 130 -6.90 -7.57 -3.00
CA GLN A 130 -7.19 -6.14 -3.12
C GLN A 130 -6.13 -5.27 -2.45
N CYS A 131 -5.59 -5.71 -1.31
CA CYS A 131 -4.45 -5.06 -0.65
C CYS A 131 -3.18 -5.14 -1.53
N LEU A 132 -2.83 -6.33 -2.05
CA LEU A 132 -1.66 -6.51 -2.92
C LEU A 132 -1.75 -5.69 -4.21
N LEU A 133 -2.93 -5.64 -4.85
CA LEU A 133 -3.11 -4.89 -6.08
C LEU A 133 -3.04 -3.38 -5.86
N SER A 134 -3.34 -2.91 -4.65
CA SER A 134 -3.38 -1.50 -4.28
C SER A 134 -2.20 -1.06 -3.40
N CYS A 135 -1.19 -1.89 -3.13
CA CYS A 135 -0.06 -1.50 -2.27
C CYS A 135 0.95 -0.56 -2.95
N MET A 136 0.97 -0.52 -4.29
CA MET A 136 1.96 0.25 -5.03
C MET A 136 1.72 1.76 -4.91
N PRO A 137 2.72 2.54 -4.48
CA PRO A 137 2.64 3.99 -4.47
C PRO A 137 2.37 4.55 -5.86
N SER A 138 1.57 5.61 -5.94
CA SER A 138 1.32 6.33 -7.18
C SER A 138 2.56 7.10 -7.64
N LEU A 139 2.56 7.58 -8.90
CA LEU A 139 3.63 8.46 -9.39
C LEU A 139 3.79 9.74 -8.53
N ARG A 140 2.70 10.24 -7.95
CA ARG A 140 2.76 11.40 -7.06
C ARG A 140 3.42 11.04 -5.73
N ASP A 141 3.14 9.85 -5.21
CA ASP A 141 3.77 9.35 -3.99
C ASP A 141 5.27 9.13 -4.19
N TRP A 142 5.67 8.58 -5.35
CA TRP A 142 7.09 8.49 -5.72
C TRP A 142 7.78 9.84 -5.77
N PHE A 143 7.10 10.88 -6.28
CA PHE A 143 7.63 12.23 -6.26
C PHE A 143 7.87 12.71 -4.83
N HIS A 144 6.90 12.52 -3.92
CA HIS A 144 7.04 12.87 -2.50
C HIS A 144 8.18 12.09 -1.81
N ILE A 145 8.31 10.79 -2.10
CA ILE A 145 9.40 9.95 -1.58
C ILE A 145 10.76 10.51 -2.04
N VAL A 146 10.91 10.81 -3.32
CA VAL A 146 12.17 11.30 -3.88
C VAL A 146 12.49 12.70 -3.35
N SER A 147 11.53 13.64 -3.36
CA SER A 147 11.77 15.01 -2.90
C SER A 147 12.22 15.04 -1.44
N GLY A 148 11.55 14.26 -0.58
CA GLY A 148 11.87 14.24 0.84
C GLY A 148 13.22 13.58 1.11
N SER A 149 13.51 12.50 0.37
CA SER A 149 14.80 11.80 0.48
C SER A 149 15.98 12.69 0.08
N VAL A 150 15.83 13.54 -0.95
CA VAL A 150 16.88 14.49 -1.34
C VAL A 150 17.15 15.49 -0.22
N VAL A 151 16.11 16.07 0.39
CA VAL A 151 16.28 17.03 1.49
C VAL A 151 16.91 16.36 2.71
N ILE A 152 16.47 15.15 3.07
CA ILE A 152 17.08 14.37 4.15
C ILE A 152 18.57 14.15 3.87
N ALA A 153 18.94 13.72 2.66
CA ALA A 153 20.33 13.48 2.28
C ALA A 153 21.19 14.76 2.40
N ILE A 154 20.70 15.90 1.93
CA ILE A 154 21.40 17.19 2.05
C ILE A 154 21.62 17.54 3.53
N VAL A 155 20.58 17.44 4.36
CA VAL A 155 20.67 17.74 5.80
C VAL A 155 21.67 16.80 6.49
N THR A 156 21.63 15.50 6.18
CA THR A 156 22.57 14.52 6.73
C THR A 156 24.01 14.82 6.34
N VAL A 157 24.29 15.12 5.06
CA VAL A 157 25.64 15.46 4.60
C VAL A 157 26.15 16.72 5.29
N LEU A 158 25.33 17.79 5.37
CA LEU A 158 25.71 19.02 6.06
C LEU A 158 26.00 18.78 7.55
N PHE A 159 25.19 17.95 8.21
CA PHE A 159 25.41 17.57 9.60
C PHE A 159 26.74 16.83 9.79
N LEU A 160 27.06 15.88 8.92
CA LEU A 160 28.32 15.14 8.95
C LEU A 160 29.53 16.08 8.73
N ILE A 161 29.44 17.02 7.79
CA ILE A 161 30.49 18.04 7.56
C ILE A 161 30.70 18.88 8.81
N VAL A 162 29.62 19.32 9.48
CA VAL A 162 29.73 20.11 10.72
C VAL A 162 30.38 19.31 11.84
N LEU A 163 30.03 18.03 12.00
CA LEU A 163 30.68 17.16 12.98
C LEU A 163 32.19 17.03 12.73
N GLU A 164 32.58 16.87 11.46
CA GLU A 164 33.99 16.79 11.06
C GLU A 164 34.74 18.09 11.34
N LEU A 165 34.15 19.25 11.02
CA LEU A 165 34.71 20.57 11.33
C LEU A 165 34.84 20.84 12.83
N MET A 166 33.98 20.24 13.66
CA MET A 166 34.06 20.31 15.12
C MET A 166 35.07 19.33 15.73
N GLY A 167 35.76 18.52 14.90
CA GLY A 167 36.74 17.54 15.36
C GLY A 167 36.11 16.38 16.14
N VAL A 168 34.82 16.09 15.94
CA VAL A 168 34.17 14.92 16.53
C VAL A 168 34.68 13.68 15.81
N PRO A 169 35.34 12.74 16.49
CA PRO A 169 35.89 11.55 15.84
C PRO A 169 34.75 10.70 15.24
N HIS A 170 34.96 10.23 14.01
CA HIS A 170 34.03 9.30 13.35
C HIS A 170 34.05 7.97 14.12
N VAL A 171 32.88 7.53 14.61
CA VAL A 171 32.68 6.21 15.25
C VAL A 171 32.46 5.15 14.18
#